data_AF-A0A7C4IGH3-F1
#
_entry.id   AF-A0A7C4IGH3-F1
#
_cell.length_a   1.000
_cell.length_b   1.000
_cell.length_c   1.000
_cell.angle_alpha   90.00
_cell.angle_beta   90.00
_cell.angle_gamma   90.00
#
_symmetry.space_group_name_H-M   'P 1'
#
loop_
_entity.id
_entity.type
_entity.pdbx_description
1 polymer ?
#
loop_
_entity_poly.entity_id
_entity_poly.type
_entity_poly.pdbx_seq_one_letter_code
_entity_poly.pdbx_strand_id
1 'polypeptide(L)'
;MRNLMFFLMIVQSTVTVFAQSDSLNIGWIAASVGPAFPISYFARKNAKSEKSGLAERGLQFTFTSNIKLYYNAGIYFQNSYARNSIDGSEILDMYSTKWPELSWRLSTYNWRSHFLLIGPSYSFSLKQIDLLFRLTAGYGLFSSPLVGISGGNGGNDYIIVEQLEANDGELCLGTGFQLNLRISQRMSLVVDGCYLYSEPDFLITGSASVKAPYYIIDPYNISDCNS
;
A
#
# COMPACT_ATOMS: atom_id res chain seq x y z
N MET A 1 -21.07 -13.34 -13.28
CA MET A 1 -20.40 -14.13 -12.23
C MET A 1 -18.96 -13.68 -11.94
N ARG A 2 -18.17 -13.21 -12.94
CA ARG A 2 -16.80 -12.66 -12.73
C ARG A 2 -16.72 -11.42 -11.82
N ASN A 3 -17.82 -10.65 -11.70
CA ASN A 3 -17.87 -9.45 -10.85
C ASN A 3 -18.27 -9.73 -9.38
N LEU A 4 -18.83 -10.92 -9.08
CA LEU A 4 -19.17 -11.31 -7.71
C LEU A 4 -17.92 -11.81 -6.95
N MET A 5 -16.95 -12.35 -7.69
CA MET A 5 -15.70 -12.87 -7.15
C MET A 5 -14.73 -11.75 -6.71
N PHE A 6 -14.81 -10.57 -7.36
CA PHE A 6 -14.08 -9.38 -6.92
C PHE A 6 -14.63 -8.78 -5.62
N PHE A 7 -15.94 -8.93 -5.35
CA PHE A 7 -16.55 -8.48 -4.10
C PHE A 7 -16.21 -9.41 -2.91
N LEU A 8 -15.99 -10.70 -3.19
CA LEU A 8 -15.57 -11.71 -2.20
C LEU A 8 -14.04 -11.76 -1.95
N MET A 9 -13.22 -11.12 -2.80
CA MET A 9 -11.77 -11.01 -2.62
C MET A 9 -11.31 -9.75 -1.86
N ILE A 10 -12.22 -8.99 -1.24
CA ILE A 10 -11.91 -7.85 -0.35
C ILE A 10 -11.87 -8.32 1.10
N VAL A 11 -11.29 -9.49 1.35
CA VAL A 11 -11.03 -10.00 2.69
C VAL A 11 -9.52 -10.11 2.81
N GLN A 12 -8.89 -9.04 3.29
CA GLN A 12 -7.58 -9.20 3.90
C GLN A 12 -7.78 -10.11 5.13
N SER A 13 -7.04 -11.20 5.18
CA SER A 13 -6.97 -12.06 6.34
C SER A 13 -5.61 -11.88 6.95
N THR A 14 -5.52 -11.08 8.01
CA THR A 14 -4.35 -11.02 8.86
C THR A 14 -4.47 -12.10 9.94
N VAL A 15 -3.35 -12.67 10.38
CA VAL A 15 -3.29 -13.60 11.53
C VAL A 15 -2.66 -12.84 12.69
N THR A 16 -3.39 -12.69 13.78
CA THR A 16 -2.93 -12.01 15.00
C THR A 16 -2.53 -13.02 16.07
N VAL A 17 -1.38 -12.77 16.73
CA VAL A 17 -0.83 -13.65 17.78
C VAL A 17 -1.32 -13.27 19.18
N PHE A 18 -1.76 -12.00 19.41
CA PHE A 18 -2.24 -11.54 20.72
C PHE A 18 -3.35 -10.48 20.60
N ALA A 19 -4.52 -10.76 21.18
CA ALA A 19 -5.56 -9.77 21.41
C ALA A 19 -6.03 -9.85 22.86
N GLN A 20 -5.76 -8.83 23.70
CA GLN A 20 -6.15 -8.82 25.11
C GLN A 20 -7.54 -8.19 25.29
N SER A 21 -8.46 -8.89 25.96
CA SER A 21 -9.80 -8.41 26.34
C SER A 21 -9.94 -8.41 27.86
N ASP A 22 -10.41 -7.30 28.43
CA ASP A 22 -10.75 -7.22 29.86
C ASP A 22 -12.04 -8.00 30.17
N SER A 23 -12.17 -8.46 31.42
CA SER A 23 -13.34 -9.21 31.91
C SER A 23 -14.66 -8.44 31.83
N LEU A 24 -14.59 -7.11 31.73
CA LEU A 24 -15.73 -6.21 31.58
C LEU A 24 -16.09 -5.92 30.10
N ASN A 25 -15.36 -6.49 29.12
CA ASN A 25 -15.61 -6.32 27.67
C ASN A 25 -15.59 -4.83 27.21
N ILE A 26 -14.95 -3.94 27.97
CA ILE A 26 -14.93 -2.48 27.71
C ILE A 26 -14.06 -2.14 26.50
N GLY A 27 -13.06 -2.98 26.18
CA GLY A 27 -12.23 -2.76 25.02
C GLY A 27 -11.21 -3.88 24.80
N TRP A 28 -10.45 -3.73 23.73
CA TRP A 28 -9.38 -4.65 23.37
C TRP A 28 -8.31 -3.93 22.55
N ILE A 29 -7.13 -4.56 22.50
CA ILE A 29 -6.03 -4.20 21.60
C ILE A 29 -5.64 -5.42 20.76
N ALA A 30 -5.23 -5.22 19.52
CA ALA A 30 -4.78 -6.29 18.62
C ALA A 30 -3.61 -5.82 17.74
N ALA A 31 -2.73 -6.75 17.42
CA ALA A 31 -1.62 -6.55 16.50
C ALA A 31 -1.65 -7.62 15.41
N SER A 32 -1.72 -7.20 14.15
CA SER A 32 -1.94 -8.10 13.03
C SER A 32 -0.94 -7.85 11.90
N VAL A 33 -0.64 -8.90 11.14
CA VAL A 33 0.16 -8.83 9.91
C VAL A 33 -0.58 -9.53 8.79
N GLY A 34 -0.51 -8.98 7.59
CA GLY A 34 -1.04 -9.65 6.41
C GLY A 34 -0.78 -8.89 5.12
N PRO A 35 -1.42 -9.30 4.01
CA PRO A 35 -1.15 -8.75 2.71
C PRO A 35 -1.73 -7.34 2.53
N ALA A 36 -0.94 -6.43 1.97
CA ALA A 36 -1.39 -5.13 1.48
C ALA A 36 -1.74 -5.23 -0.01
N PHE A 37 -3.01 -5.05 -0.39
CA PHE A 37 -3.43 -5.13 -1.79
C PHE A 37 -3.60 -3.72 -2.35
N PRO A 38 -2.77 -3.31 -3.33
CA PRO A 38 -3.01 -2.05 -4.02
C PRO A 38 -4.27 -2.16 -4.88
N ILE A 39 -4.96 -1.04 -5.09
CA ILE A 39 -6.17 -0.95 -5.90
C ILE A 39 -6.15 0.32 -6.76
N SER A 40 -7.00 0.38 -7.79
CA SER A 40 -7.16 1.56 -8.65
C SER A 40 -5.82 2.05 -9.26
N TYR A 41 -5.59 3.36 -9.30
CA TYR A 41 -4.36 4.01 -9.75
C TYR A 41 -3.09 3.45 -9.09
N PHE A 42 -3.16 3.10 -7.81
CA PHE A 42 -2.03 2.55 -7.08
C PHE A 42 -1.55 1.21 -7.65
N ALA A 43 -2.48 0.34 -8.07
CA ALA A 43 -2.19 -0.97 -8.66
C ALA A 43 -1.95 -0.95 -10.18
N ARG A 44 -2.19 0.18 -10.83
CA ARG A 44 -2.13 0.29 -12.29
C ARG A 44 -0.71 -0.03 -12.78
N LYS A 45 -0.61 -0.80 -13.87
CA LYS A 45 0.62 -1.18 -14.56
C LYS A 45 0.69 -0.46 -15.91
N ASN A 46 0.89 0.85 -15.86
CA ASN A 46 1.10 1.68 -17.05
C ASN A 46 2.17 2.74 -16.77
N ALA A 47 3.42 2.43 -17.09
CA ALA A 47 4.56 3.32 -16.91
C ALA A 47 4.42 4.66 -17.66
N LYS A 48 3.61 4.73 -18.72
CA LYS A 48 3.38 5.97 -19.48
C LYS A 48 2.37 6.91 -18.83
N SER A 49 1.68 6.48 -17.78
CA SER A 49 0.66 7.25 -17.10
C SER A 49 1.20 7.80 -15.78
N GLU A 50 1.24 9.13 -15.63
CA GLU A 50 1.65 9.80 -14.39
C GLU A 50 0.85 9.36 -13.15
N LYS A 51 -0.42 8.96 -13.33
CA LYS A 51 -1.28 8.44 -12.26
C LYS A 51 -1.04 6.96 -11.91
N SER A 52 -0.07 6.29 -12.54
CA SER A 52 0.13 4.86 -12.36
C SER A 52 1.11 4.59 -11.22
N GLY A 53 0.65 3.91 -10.17
CA GLY A 53 1.49 3.60 -9.01
C GLY A 53 2.44 2.42 -9.22
N LEU A 54 2.18 1.54 -10.20
CA LEU A 54 2.97 0.31 -10.45
C LEU A 54 3.11 -0.60 -9.23
N ALA A 55 2.32 -0.38 -8.17
CA ALA A 55 2.46 -1.10 -6.92
C ALA A 55 1.98 -2.55 -7.07
N GLU A 56 2.68 -3.45 -6.41
CA GLU A 56 2.33 -4.85 -6.27
C GLU A 56 1.81 -5.15 -4.87
N ARG A 57 1.39 -6.39 -4.66
CA ARG A 57 1.00 -6.89 -3.35
C ARG A 57 2.17 -6.75 -2.38
N GLY A 58 1.85 -6.29 -1.19
CA GLY A 58 2.80 -5.96 -0.16
C GLY A 58 2.49 -6.65 1.16
N LEU A 59 3.18 -6.18 2.20
CA LEU A 59 2.94 -6.59 3.58
C LEU A 59 2.43 -5.39 4.37
N GLN A 60 1.46 -5.62 5.24
CA GLN A 60 0.89 -4.63 6.15
C GLN A 60 0.99 -5.14 7.58
N PHE A 61 1.44 -4.26 8.47
CA PHE A 61 1.38 -4.43 9.92
C PHE A 61 0.36 -3.45 10.47
N THR A 62 -0.49 -3.90 11.38
CA THR A 62 -1.59 -3.10 11.90
C THR A 62 -1.75 -3.31 13.39
N PHE A 63 -1.70 -2.22 14.14
CA PHE A 63 -2.07 -2.15 15.55
C PHE A 63 -3.42 -1.47 15.68
N THR A 64 -4.35 -2.13 16.35
CA THR A 64 -5.72 -1.65 16.49
C THR A 64 -6.16 -1.71 17.93
N SER A 65 -7.06 -0.81 18.28
CA SER A 65 -7.75 -0.86 19.55
C SER A 65 -9.20 -0.46 19.37
N ASN A 66 -10.05 -0.96 20.26
CA ASN A 66 -11.45 -0.60 20.27
C ASN A 66 -11.90 -0.41 21.71
N ILE A 67 -12.62 0.68 21.96
CA ILE A 67 -13.23 1.00 23.25
C ILE A 67 -14.74 1.07 23.05
N LYS A 68 -15.48 0.19 23.72
CA LYS A 68 -16.95 0.22 23.73
C LYS A 68 -17.40 1.36 24.64
N LEU A 69 -18.21 2.25 24.10
CA LEU A 69 -18.79 3.37 24.84
C LEU A 69 -20.19 3.02 25.34
N TYR A 70 -20.97 2.32 24.52
CA TYR A 70 -22.37 2.02 24.82
C TYR A 70 -22.81 0.75 24.10
N TYR A 71 -23.12 -0.30 24.87
CA TYR A 71 -23.50 -1.64 24.36
C TYR A 71 -22.53 -2.14 23.28
N ASN A 72 -22.94 -2.05 22.02
CA ASN A 72 -22.23 -2.52 20.86
C ASN A 72 -21.48 -1.41 20.12
N ALA A 73 -21.75 -0.15 20.43
CA ALA A 73 -21.10 1.00 19.81
C ALA A 73 -19.81 1.36 20.55
N GLY A 74 -18.80 1.74 19.78
CA GLY A 74 -17.49 2.10 20.31
C GLY A 74 -16.72 3.07 19.42
N ILE A 75 -15.48 3.31 19.82
CA ILE A 75 -14.47 4.03 19.06
C ILE A 75 -13.37 3.03 18.72
N TYR A 76 -12.99 3.01 17.45
CA TYR A 76 -11.90 2.21 16.92
C TYR A 76 -10.72 3.10 16.54
N PHE A 77 -9.53 2.63 16.86
CA PHE A 77 -8.27 3.24 16.48
C PHE A 77 -7.44 2.26 15.66
N GLN A 78 -6.79 2.76 14.61
CA GLN A 78 -5.92 2.01 13.73
C GLN A 78 -4.61 2.76 13.52
N ASN A 79 -3.50 2.09 13.80
CA ASN A 79 -2.17 2.47 13.34
C ASN A 79 -1.68 1.37 12.41
N SER A 80 -1.47 1.66 11.13
CA SER A 80 -1.05 0.62 10.17
C SER A 80 0.04 1.09 9.24
N TYR A 81 1.05 0.25 9.04
CA TYR A 81 2.17 0.48 8.13
C TYR A 81 2.14 -0.58 7.03
N ALA A 82 2.20 -0.15 5.76
CA ALA A 82 2.23 -1.04 4.60
C ALA A 82 3.43 -0.75 3.70
N ARG A 83 3.98 -1.82 3.13
CA ARG A 83 5.09 -1.80 2.19
C ARG A 83 4.73 -2.62 0.95
N ASN A 84 4.68 -1.97 -0.22
CA ASN A 84 4.30 -2.59 -1.49
C ASN A 84 5.48 -2.56 -2.47
N SER A 85 5.85 -3.70 -3.07
CA SER A 85 6.85 -3.72 -4.13
C SER A 85 6.34 -3.03 -5.39
N ILE A 86 7.22 -2.84 -6.36
CA ILE A 86 6.88 -2.27 -7.66
C ILE A 86 7.23 -3.26 -8.74
N ASP A 87 6.34 -3.34 -9.71
CA ASP A 87 6.60 -3.99 -10.97
C ASP A 87 7.08 -2.93 -11.97
N GLY A 88 8.40 -2.91 -12.21
CA GLY A 88 8.99 -2.03 -13.20
C GLY A 88 9.35 -2.73 -14.51
N SER A 89 8.77 -3.91 -14.79
CA SER A 89 8.97 -4.61 -16.07
C SER A 89 8.64 -3.71 -17.26
N GLU A 90 7.51 -2.99 -17.20
CA GLU A 90 7.13 -2.05 -18.25
C GLU A 90 8.13 -0.89 -18.40
N ILE A 91 8.74 -0.42 -17.30
CA ILE A 91 9.80 0.59 -17.36
C ILE A 91 11.01 0.01 -18.10
N LEU A 92 11.44 -1.20 -17.74
CA LEU A 92 12.56 -1.88 -18.36
C LEU A 92 12.31 -2.15 -19.85
N ASP A 93 11.11 -2.59 -20.21
CA ASP A 93 10.70 -2.89 -21.59
C ASP A 93 10.72 -1.65 -22.49
N MET A 94 10.29 -0.49 -21.97
CA MET A 94 10.36 0.76 -22.74
C MET A 94 11.80 1.15 -23.09
N TYR A 95 12.71 1.11 -22.12
CA TYR A 95 14.11 1.50 -22.34
C TYR A 95 14.85 0.50 -23.22
N SER A 96 14.61 -0.80 -23.02
CA SER A 96 15.19 -1.85 -23.88
C SER A 96 14.68 -1.85 -25.30
N THR A 97 13.42 -1.43 -25.53
CA THR A 97 12.88 -1.25 -26.89
C THR A 97 13.46 -0.01 -27.56
N LYS A 98 13.66 1.09 -26.81
CA LYS A 98 14.17 2.35 -27.34
C LYS A 98 15.67 2.30 -27.67
N TRP A 99 16.44 1.56 -26.88
CA TRP A 99 17.90 1.44 -26.99
C TRP A 99 18.33 -0.02 -26.79
N PRO A 100 18.07 -0.90 -27.79
CA PRO A 100 18.34 -2.34 -27.69
C PRO A 100 19.83 -2.70 -27.61
N GLU A 101 20.72 -1.78 -27.98
CA GLU A 101 22.18 -1.92 -27.90
C GLU A 101 22.74 -1.82 -26.47
N LEU A 102 21.93 -1.35 -25.51
CA LEU A 102 22.32 -1.21 -24.12
C LEU A 102 21.77 -2.38 -23.29
N SER A 103 22.59 -2.88 -22.37
CA SER A 103 22.14 -3.83 -21.34
C SER A 103 21.51 -3.05 -20.19
N TRP A 104 20.21 -3.28 -19.97
CA TRP A 104 19.41 -2.53 -19.01
C TRP A 104 19.31 -3.22 -17.66
N ARG A 105 19.40 -2.44 -16.60
CA ARG A 105 19.19 -2.85 -15.21
C ARG A 105 18.27 -1.86 -14.51
N LEU A 106 17.27 -2.41 -13.83
CA LEU A 106 16.34 -1.68 -12.99
C LEU A 106 16.66 -1.90 -11.51
N SER A 107 16.55 -0.82 -10.73
CA SER A 107 16.62 -0.79 -9.27
C SER A 107 15.37 -0.11 -8.74
N THR A 108 14.58 -0.80 -7.92
CA THR A 108 13.33 -0.26 -7.37
C THR A 108 13.30 -0.39 -5.86
N TYR A 109 12.80 0.65 -5.20
CA TYR A 109 12.39 0.59 -3.80
C TYR A 109 10.87 0.49 -3.69
N ASN A 110 10.40 0.12 -2.51
CA ASN A 110 8.99 -0.12 -2.26
C ASN A 110 8.26 1.18 -1.95
N TRP A 111 7.00 1.23 -2.36
CA TRP A 111 6.02 2.13 -1.75
C TRP A 111 5.95 1.87 -0.25
N ARG A 112 5.82 2.95 0.51
CA ARG A 112 5.56 2.89 1.96
C ARG A 112 4.36 3.76 2.29
N SER A 113 3.53 3.28 3.19
CA SER A 113 2.39 4.02 3.70
C SER A 113 2.24 3.79 5.20
N HIS A 114 1.89 4.83 5.93
CA HIS A 114 1.59 4.79 7.35
C HIS A 114 0.28 5.52 7.61
N PHE A 115 -0.65 4.85 8.28
CA PHE A 115 -1.98 5.38 8.54
C PHE A 115 -2.23 5.49 10.04
N LEU A 116 -2.81 6.61 10.44
CA LEU A 116 -3.34 6.88 11.77
C LEU A 116 -4.81 7.23 11.64
N LEU A 117 -5.69 6.29 11.96
CA LEU A 117 -7.12 6.41 11.74
C LEU A 117 -7.90 6.21 13.04
N ILE A 118 -9.00 6.95 13.18
CA ILE A 118 -9.94 6.82 14.29
C ILE A 118 -11.37 6.89 13.74
N GLY A 119 -12.31 6.24 14.40
CA GLY A 119 -13.71 6.47 14.09
C GLY A 119 -14.68 5.54 14.82
N PRO A 120 -15.98 5.67 14.55
CA PRO A 120 -16.98 4.86 15.19
C PRO A 120 -16.88 3.39 14.78
N SER A 121 -17.21 2.53 15.73
CA SER A 121 -17.34 1.10 15.52
C SER A 121 -18.64 0.56 16.07
N TYR A 122 -19.06 -0.58 15.53
CA TYR A 122 -20.19 -1.32 16.04
C TYR A 122 -19.87 -2.81 16.04
N SER A 123 -20.01 -3.47 17.18
CA SER A 123 -19.71 -4.89 17.36
C SER A 123 -20.97 -5.74 17.61
N PHE A 124 -21.07 -6.88 16.96
CA PHE A 124 -22.06 -7.92 17.23
C PHE A 124 -21.37 -9.15 17.82
N SER A 125 -21.82 -9.57 19.00
CA SER A 125 -21.29 -10.75 19.69
C SER A 125 -22.25 -11.93 19.56
N LEU A 126 -21.78 -13.04 18.98
CA LEU A 126 -22.50 -14.31 18.89
C LEU A 126 -21.63 -15.43 19.46
N LYS A 127 -21.88 -15.80 20.72
CA LYS A 127 -21.13 -16.83 21.47
C LYS A 127 -19.62 -16.51 21.53
N GLN A 128 -18.82 -17.21 20.73
CA GLN A 128 -17.35 -17.08 20.65
C GLN A 128 -16.90 -16.18 19.50
N ILE A 129 -17.84 -15.65 18.72
CA ILE A 129 -17.56 -14.85 17.54
C ILE A 129 -17.97 -13.41 17.83
N ASP A 130 -17.03 -12.48 17.72
CA ASP A 130 -17.29 -11.04 17.81
C ASP A 130 -16.99 -10.41 16.45
N LEU A 131 -18.03 -9.95 15.75
CA LEU A 131 -17.91 -9.26 14.47
C LEU A 131 -17.98 -7.75 14.70
N LEU A 132 -16.99 -7.00 14.23
CA LEU A 132 -16.92 -5.56 14.37
C LEU A 132 -16.92 -4.90 12.99
N PHE A 133 -17.73 -3.86 12.84
CA PHE A 133 -17.72 -2.97 11.68
C PHE A 133 -17.18 -1.61 12.11
N ARG A 134 -16.50 -0.93 11.18
CA ARG A 134 -15.91 0.38 11.44
C ARG A 134 -15.99 1.31 10.24
N LEU A 135 -16.10 2.59 10.57
CA LEU A 135 -15.82 3.70 9.67
C LEU A 135 -14.72 4.51 10.35
N THR A 136 -13.67 4.84 9.62
CA THR A 136 -12.50 5.52 10.16
C THR A 136 -12.11 6.68 9.26
N ALA A 137 -11.53 7.71 9.85
CA ALA A 137 -10.92 8.82 9.16
C ALA A 137 -9.65 9.21 9.91
N GLY A 138 -8.70 9.83 9.22
CA GLY A 138 -7.48 10.30 9.83
C GLY A 138 -6.45 10.67 8.78
N TYR A 139 -5.19 10.43 9.07
CA TYR A 139 -4.07 10.91 8.26
C TYR A 139 -3.24 9.73 7.75
N GLY A 140 -2.89 9.79 6.46
CA GLY A 140 -1.96 8.86 5.81
C GLY A 140 -0.68 9.58 5.44
N LEU A 141 0.47 9.01 5.78
CA LEU A 141 1.79 9.42 5.30
C LEU A 141 2.24 8.42 4.25
N PHE A 142 2.67 8.90 3.10
CA PHE A 142 3.04 8.10 1.95
C PHE A 142 4.44 8.45 1.48
N SER A 143 5.22 7.45 1.15
CA SER A 143 6.50 7.59 0.46
C SER A 143 6.40 6.93 -0.91
N SER A 144 6.63 7.72 -1.95
CA SER A 144 6.80 7.21 -3.30
C SER A 144 8.04 6.31 -3.36
N PRO A 145 8.11 5.40 -4.33
CA PRO A 145 9.32 4.63 -4.57
C PRO A 145 10.46 5.50 -5.08
N LEU A 146 11.68 5.06 -4.78
CA LEU A 146 12.86 5.38 -5.58
C LEU A 146 12.92 4.39 -6.75
N VAL A 147 13.08 4.91 -7.97
CA VAL A 147 13.20 4.11 -9.19
C VAL A 147 14.45 4.54 -9.94
N GLY A 148 15.43 3.64 -10.04
CA GLY A 148 16.64 3.83 -10.81
C GLY A 148 16.67 2.90 -12.01
N ILE A 149 16.98 3.41 -13.19
CA ILE A 149 17.25 2.61 -14.39
C ILE A 149 18.61 2.98 -14.95
N SER A 150 19.38 1.97 -15.33
CA SER A 150 20.71 2.14 -15.89
C SER A 150 20.87 1.24 -17.11
N GLY A 151 21.48 1.76 -18.16
CA GLY A 151 21.79 1.05 -19.41
C GLY A 151 23.25 1.28 -19.77
N GLY A 152 23.95 0.23 -20.20
CA GLY A 152 25.33 0.32 -20.67
C GLY A 152 25.73 -0.85 -21.55
N ASN A 153 26.77 -0.69 -22.37
CA ASN A 153 27.24 -1.71 -23.31
C ASN A 153 28.63 -2.29 -22.97
N GLY A 154 29.10 -2.09 -21.73
CA GLY A 154 30.44 -2.51 -21.29
C GLY A 154 31.61 -1.69 -21.89
N GLY A 155 31.32 -0.81 -22.86
CA GLY A 155 32.18 0.27 -23.31
C GLY A 155 32.02 1.51 -22.44
N ASN A 156 32.16 2.70 -23.05
CA ASN A 156 32.03 3.97 -22.33
C ASN A 156 30.62 4.59 -22.42
N ASP A 157 29.64 3.92 -23.02
CA ASP A 157 28.30 4.46 -23.24
C ASP A 157 27.37 4.06 -22.10
N TYR A 158 26.63 5.05 -21.59
CA TYR A 158 25.69 4.81 -20.50
C TYR A 158 24.53 5.80 -20.48
N ILE A 159 23.42 5.31 -19.92
CA ILE A 159 22.25 6.08 -19.52
C ILE A 159 21.95 5.70 -18.08
N ILE A 160 21.81 6.68 -17.19
CA ILE A 160 21.37 6.49 -15.81
C ILE A 160 20.25 7.48 -15.55
N VAL A 161 19.10 7.00 -15.09
CA VAL A 161 17.96 7.81 -14.68
C VAL A 161 17.55 7.37 -13.30
N GLU A 162 17.44 8.32 -12.38
CA GLU A 162 17.02 8.05 -11.01
C GLU A 162 15.91 9.01 -10.61
N GLN A 163 14.76 8.44 -10.27
CA GLN A 163 13.67 9.11 -9.58
C GLN A 163 13.90 8.98 -8.07
N LEU A 164 13.98 10.12 -7.39
CA LEU A 164 14.09 10.17 -5.94
C LEU A 164 12.74 9.90 -5.27
N GLU A 165 12.82 9.44 -4.03
CA GLU A 165 11.65 9.29 -3.17
C GLU A 165 11.04 10.67 -2.85
N ALA A 166 9.72 10.76 -3.00
CA ALA A 166 8.90 11.87 -2.55
C ALA A 166 8.01 11.41 -1.39
N ASN A 167 7.71 12.33 -0.47
CA ASN A 167 6.82 12.06 0.65
C ASN A 167 5.64 13.02 0.59
N ASP A 168 4.46 12.51 0.90
CA ASP A 168 3.24 13.31 1.00
C ASP A 168 2.36 12.80 2.15
N GLY A 169 1.53 13.68 2.69
CA GLY A 169 0.63 13.35 3.77
C GLY A 169 -0.77 13.92 3.53
N GLU A 170 -1.76 13.04 3.52
CA GLU A 170 -3.11 13.36 3.07
C GLU A 170 -4.18 12.77 4.00
N LEU A 171 -5.40 13.33 3.94
CA LEU A 171 -6.54 12.74 4.62
C LEU A 171 -6.80 11.32 4.09
N CYS A 172 -7.08 10.40 5.00
CA CYS A 172 -7.40 9.03 4.67
C CYS A 172 -8.74 8.64 5.30
N LEU A 173 -9.60 8.05 4.48
CA LEU A 173 -10.88 7.49 4.88
C LEU A 173 -10.80 5.97 4.82
N GLY A 174 -11.36 5.31 5.83
CA GLY A 174 -11.34 3.87 5.95
C GLY A 174 -12.71 3.30 6.27
N THR A 175 -12.97 2.11 5.77
CA THR A 175 -14.04 1.25 6.27
C THR A 175 -13.55 -0.18 6.33
N GLY A 176 -14.10 -0.97 7.23
CA GLY A 176 -13.67 -2.34 7.36
C GLY A 176 -14.53 -3.14 8.31
N PHE A 177 -14.16 -4.41 8.41
CA PHE A 177 -14.71 -5.33 9.37
C PHE A 177 -13.59 -6.12 10.03
N GLN A 178 -13.90 -6.65 11.21
CA GLN A 178 -13.00 -7.51 11.96
C GLN A 178 -13.80 -8.66 12.55
N LEU A 179 -13.32 -9.87 12.32
CA LEU A 179 -13.85 -11.08 12.92
C LEU A 179 -12.90 -11.52 14.03
N ASN A 180 -13.40 -11.53 15.26
CA ASN A 180 -12.66 -11.99 16.42
C ASN A 180 -13.22 -13.34 16.87
N LEU A 181 -12.40 -14.38 16.80
CA LEU A 181 -12.70 -15.73 17.27
C LEU A 181 -12.07 -15.90 18.65
N ARG A 182 -12.90 -15.89 19.69
CA ARG A 182 -12.47 -16.00 21.08
C ARG A 182 -11.91 -17.39 21.36
N ILE A 183 -10.61 -17.47 21.62
CA ILE A 183 -9.92 -18.71 22.00
C ILE A 183 -9.97 -18.89 23.53
N SER A 184 -9.85 -17.79 24.28
CA SER A 184 -9.93 -17.78 25.73
C SER A 184 -10.60 -16.50 26.22
N GLN A 185 -10.73 -16.34 27.54
CA GLN A 185 -11.30 -15.11 28.13
C GLN A 185 -10.50 -13.85 27.79
N ARG A 186 -9.22 -13.99 27.43
CA ARG A 186 -8.30 -12.87 27.19
C ARG A 186 -7.60 -12.93 25.83
N MET A 187 -7.95 -13.88 24.96
CA MET A 187 -7.29 -14.06 23.68
C MET A 187 -8.32 -14.36 22.59
N SER A 188 -8.16 -13.66 21.47
CA SER A 188 -8.93 -13.91 20.26
C SER A 188 -8.00 -14.02 19.06
N LEU A 189 -8.33 -14.91 18.14
CA LEU A 189 -7.79 -14.87 16.79
C LEU A 189 -8.57 -13.82 16.00
N VAL A 190 -7.87 -12.92 15.35
CA VAL A 190 -8.45 -11.77 14.65
C VAL A 190 -8.20 -11.93 13.16
N VAL A 191 -9.26 -11.77 12.38
CA VAL A 191 -9.21 -11.60 10.92
C VAL A 191 -9.72 -10.20 10.62
N ASP A 192 -8.87 -9.35 10.05
CA ASP A 192 -9.17 -7.94 9.80
C ASP A 192 -9.11 -7.60 8.30
N GLY A 193 -10.20 -7.03 7.79
CA GLY A 193 -10.30 -6.54 6.43
C GLY A 193 -10.64 -5.05 6.40
N CYS A 194 -9.84 -4.26 5.69
CA CYS A 194 -10.08 -2.84 5.51
C CYS A 194 -9.95 -2.38 4.05
N TYR A 195 -10.70 -1.34 3.72
CA TYR A 195 -10.59 -0.54 2.52
C TYR A 195 -10.17 0.85 2.94
N LEU A 196 -9.07 1.34 2.39
CA LEU A 196 -8.52 2.68 2.67
C LEU A 196 -8.51 3.50 1.39
N TYR A 197 -8.94 4.76 1.50
CA TYR A 197 -8.95 5.73 0.41
C TYR A 197 -8.17 6.98 0.82
N SER A 198 -7.28 7.41 -0.06
CA SER A 198 -6.53 8.66 0.03
C SER A 198 -6.01 9.01 -1.37
N GLU A 199 -5.75 10.29 -1.62
CA GLU A 199 -5.27 10.82 -2.90
C GLU A 199 -4.00 11.64 -2.67
N PRO A 200 -2.87 11.01 -2.28
CA PRO A 200 -1.62 11.74 -2.08
C PRO A 200 -1.11 12.34 -3.39
N ASP A 201 -0.54 13.54 -3.30
CA ASP A 201 0.05 14.27 -4.42
C ASP A 201 1.57 14.41 -4.23
N PHE A 202 2.33 13.81 -5.14
CA PHE A 202 3.78 13.75 -5.00
C PHE A 202 4.46 14.76 -5.94
N LEU A 203 5.28 15.62 -5.36
CA LEU A 203 6.27 16.37 -6.13
C LEU A 203 7.49 15.48 -6.38
N ILE A 204 7.46 14.74 -7.49
CA ILE A 204 8.55 13.84 -7.87
C ILE A 204 9.73 14.64 -8.42
N THR A 205 10.93 14.30 -7.95
CA THR A 205 12.20 14.85 -8.45
C THR A 205 13.18 13.73 -8.76
N GLY A 206 14.27 14.03 -9.45
CA GLY A 206 15.31 13.05 -9.71
C GLY A 206 16.50 13.62 -10.48
N SER A 207 17.27 12.74 -11.11
CA SER A 207 18.36 13.11 -12.02
C SER A 207 18.49 12.17 -13.21
N ALA A 208 19.09 12.67 -14.29
CA ALA A 208 19.53 11.86 -15.42
C ALA A 208 20.99 12.17 -15.77
N SER A 209 21.76 11.13 -16.04
CA SER A 209 23.12 11.22 -16.54
C SER A 209 23.24 10.40 -17.81
N VAL A 210 23.65 11.06 -18.89
CA VAL A 210 23.66 10.47 -20.23
C VAL A 210 24.96 10.84 -20.91
N LYS A 211 25.56 9.87 -21.61
CA LYS A 211 26.67 10.15 -22.51
C LYS A 211 26.19 10.20 -23.96
N ALA A 212 26.72 11.13 -24.74
CA ALA A 212 26.48 11.20 -26.18
C ALA A 212 26.79 9.83 -26.84
N PRO A 213 25.98 9.39 -27.81
CA PRO A 213 24.99 10.17 -28.57
C PRO A 213 23.55 10.13 -28.01
N TYR A 214 23.32 9.64 -26.79
CA TYR A 214 21.97 9.54 -26.24
C TYR A 214 21.48 10.87 -25.64
N TYR A 215 20.17 11.10 -25.67
CA TYR A 215 19.53 12.28 -25.09
C TYR A 215 18.25 11.87 -24.36
N ILE A 216 18.02 12.45 -23.18
CA ILE A 216 16.76 12.37 -22.44
C ILE A 216 16.20 13.79 -22.37
N ILE A 217 15.04 14.00 -22.97
CA ILE A 217 14.40 15.32 -23.06
C ILE A 217 13.70 15.66 -21.74
N ASP A 218 13.06 14.68 -21.14
CA ASP A 218 12.55 14.74 -19.78
C ASP A 218 12.66 13.35 -19.12
N PRO A 219 13.45 13.18 -18.05
CA PRO A 219 13.53 11.89 -17.34
C PRO A 219 12.23 11.50 -16.63
N TYR A 220 11.26 12.41 -16.50
CA TYR A 220 9.98 12.20 -15.82
C TYR A 220 8.80 12.15 -16.76
N ASN A 221 8.93 12.64 -18.00
CA ASN A 221 7.89 12.51 -19.01
C ASN A 221 8.17 11.31 -19.93
N ILE A 222 7.70 10.15 -19.48
CA ILE A 222 7.84 8.87 -20.18
C ILE A 222 7.15 8.89 -21.57
N SER A 223 6.34 9.92 -21.89
CA SER A 223 5.80 10.12 -23.24
C SER A 223 6.86 10.34 -24.32
N ASP A 224 8.07 10.79 -23.94
CA ASP A 224 9.16 11.12 -24.88
C ASP A 224 9.93 9.88 -25.37
N CYS A 225 9.44 8.68 -25.07
CA CYS A 225 9.90 7.44 -25.70
C CYS A 225 9.35 7.23 -27.12
N ASN A 226 8.56 8.17 -27.67
CA ASN A 226 7.94 8.10 -29.00
C ASN A 226 8.46 9.20 -29.96
N SER A 227 9.76 9.27 -30.21
CA SER A 227 10.31 9.98 -31.38
C SER A 227 11.35 9.14 -32.08
#